data_AF-A0A9D4IH93-F1
#
_entry.id   AF-A0A9D4IH93-F1
#
_cell.length_a   1.000
_cell.length_b   1.000
_cell.length_c   1.000
_cell.angle_alpha   90.00
_cell.angle_beta   90.00
_cell.angle_gamma   90.00
#
_symmetry.space_group_name_H-M   'P 1'
#
loop_
_entity.id
_entity.type
_entity.pdbx_description
1 polymer ?
#
loop_
_entity_poly.entity_id
_entity_poly.type
_entity_poly.pdbx_seq_one_letter_code
_entity_poly.pdbx_strand_id
1 'polypeptide(L)'
;MTSKAGITDRIDPFVNKAAIKSKKQKRSQGSSHYRTKNAPELQALPHLKDTAPSDQQELFTKKLQQCCAVFDFMDPVSDLKSKEVKRACLNELVDYITATRGVLAEPVYPEIVRMIACNIFRTLPPNDNPEFDPEEDEPTLEASWPHLQIVYEFFLRFLESPDFQPSHAKKFIDQKFVLQLLELFDSEDPRERDFLKTVLHRIYGKFLGLRAFIRKQINNIFLRFIYETESFNGVGELLEILGSIINGFALPLKSEHKQFLMKVLIPLHKAKSLSLYHAQLAYCVVQFLEKDASLTEDVIKGLLKFWPKTCSQKEVMFLGEIEEILDVIEPTQFQKIMEPLFRQIARCVSSPHFQVAERALYYWNNDYVTQPENSPTAMGIEPGTSRFQIRQTLYRVAIKASSYSKAV
;
A
#
# COMPACT_ATOMS: atom_id res chain seq x y z
N MET A 1 7.51 -65.98 -14.75
CA MET A 1 8.66 -65.49 -15.54
C MET A 1 8.13 -64.62 -16.67
N THR A 2 8.71 -63.42 -16.84
CA THR A 2 8.66 -62.48 -17.99
C THR A 2 7.28 -61.88 -18.33
N SER A 3 7.08 -60.58 -18.62
CA SER A 3 7.98 -59.55 -19.18
C SER A 3 7.43 -58.13 -18.92
N LYS A 4 8.34 -57.14 -18.92
CA LYS A 4 8.08 -55.69 -18.87
C LYS A 4 7.51 -55.18 -20.21
N ALA A 5 6.62 -54.19 -20.16
CA ALA A 5 6.36 -53.28 -21.28
C ALA A 5 6.31 -51.85 -20.73
N GLY A 6 7.19 -50.98 -21.24
CA GLY A 6 7.36 -49.60 -20.80
C GLY A 6 6.31 -48.65 -21.37
N ILE A 7 5.95 -47.65 -20.58
CA ILE A 7 5.20 -46.48 -21.03
C ILE A 7 6.24 -45.41 -21.35
N THR A 8 6.44 -45.14 -22.63
CA THR A 8 7.16 -43.97 -23.12
C THR A 8 6.17 -42.82 -23.22
N ASP A 9 6.35 -41.79 -22.38
CA ASP A 9 5.66 -40.51 -22.50
C ASP A 9 5.91 -39.90 -23.90
N ARG A 10 4.83 -39.74 -24.65
CA ARG A 10 4.82 -38.97 -25.89
C ARG A 10 4.87 -37.49 -25.52
N ILE A 11 6.06 -36.91 -25.58
CA ILE A 11 6.26 -35.46 -25.51
C ILE A 11 5.70 -34.85 -26.80
N ASP A 12 4.75 -33.92 -26.63
CA ASP A 12 4.11 -33.15 -27.69
C ASP A 12 5.16 -32.36 -28.52
N PRO A 13 5.20 -32.51 -29.85
CA PRO A 13 6.20 -31.86 -30.69
C PRO A 13 6.03 -30.34 -30.87
N PHE A 14 5.00 -29.72 -30.29
CA PHE A 14 4.78 -28.26 -30.38
C PHE A 14 5.21 -27.47 -29.13
N VAL A 15 5.89 -28.09 -28.17
CA VAL A 15 6.50 -27.34 -27.05
C VAL A 15 7.74 -26.59 -27.56
N ASN A 16 7.53 -25.31 -27.81
CA ASN A 16 8.51 -24.34 -28.28
C ASN A 16 9.78 -24.39 -27.40
N LYS A 17 10.92 -24.82 -27.94
CA LYS A 17 12.23 -24.90 -27.24
C LYS A 17 12.70 -23.55 -26.66
N ALA A 18 12.02 -22.45 -26.99
CA ALA A 18 12.19 -21.14 -26.38
C ALA A 18 11.65 -21.07 -24.92
N ALA A 19 10.56 -21.79 -24.59
CA ALA A 19 9.93 -21.75 -23.27
C ALA A 19 10.75 -22.47 -22.18
N ILE A 20 11.57 -23.46 -22.56
CA ILE A 20 12.44 -24.18 -21.60
C ILE A 20 13.75 -23.41 -21.34
N LYS A 21 14.10 -22.43 -22.19
CA LYS A 21 15.30 -21.59 -22.00
C LYS A 21 15.06 -20.32 -21.19
N SER A 22 13.81 -19.92 -20.92
CA SER A 22 13.52 -18.75 -20.07
C SER A 22 13.54 -19.05 -18.57
N LYS A 23 13.49 -20.32 -18.13
CA LYS A 23 13.67 -20.72 -16.72
C LYS A 23 15.11 -20.73 -16.22
N LYS A 24 16.04 -20.10 -16.94
CA LYS A 24 17.33 -19.71 -16.35
C LYS A 24 17.16 -18.29 -15.84
N GLN A 25 16.84 -18.18 -14.54
CA GLN A 25 16.91 -16.95 -13.77
C GLN A 25 18.24 -16.27 -14.13
N LYS A 26 18.19 -15.27 -15.01
CA LYS A 26 19.39 -14.54 -15.42
C LYS A 26 19.82 -13.82 -14.15
N ARG A 27 20.98 -14.22 -13.62
CA ARG A 27 21.67 -13.53 -12.51
C ARG A 27 21.42 -12.03 -12.66
N SER A 28 20.70 -11.43 -11.70
CA SER A 28 20.67 -9.98 -11.60
C SER A 28 22.13 -9.54 -11.60
N GLN A 29 22.45 -8.61 -12.50
CA GLN A 29 23.81 -8.08 -12.56
C GLN A 29 24.18 -7.64 -11.16
N GLY A 30 25.24 -8.24 -10.61
CA GLY A 30 25.68 -8.01 -9.24
C GLY A 30 25.74 -6.52 -9.00
N SER A 31 24.82 -6.02 -8.18
CA SER A 31 24.77 -4.61 -7.87
C SER A 31 26.14 -4.19 -7.33
N SER A 32 26.65 -3.03 -7.74
CA SER A 32 27.88 -2.43 -7.18
C SER A 32 27.78 -2.15 -5.68
N HIS A 33 26.61 -2.45 -5.09
CA HIS A 33 26.26 -2.35 -3.69
C HIS A 33 26.80 -3.53 -2.86
N TYR A 34 27.05 -4.69 -3.48
CA TYR A 34 27.54 -5.87 -2.76
C TYR A 34 29.03 -5.77 -2.44
N ARG A 35 29.41 -6.30 -1.27
CA ARG A 35 30.80 -6.47 -0.86
C ARG A 35 31.56 -7.25 -1.94
N THR A 36 32.71 -6.72 -2.36
CA THR A 36 33.59 -7.39 -3.32
C THR A 36 34.06 -8.74 -2.77
N LYS A 37 34.08 -9.78 -3.62
CA LYS A 37 34.47 -11.16 -3.26
C LYS A 37 35.84 -11.31 -2.56
N ASN A 38 36.71 -10.29 -2.61
CA ASN A 38 38.04 -10.29 -2.01
C ASN A 38 38.12 -9.52 -0.68
N ALA A 39 37.01 -9.04 -0.13
CA ALA A 39 37.04 -8.29 1.12
C ALA A 39 37.23 -9.24 2.32
N PRO A 40 38.01 -8.86 3.35
CA PRO A 40 38.39 -9.75 4.45
C PRO A 40 37.17 -10.31 5.19
N GLU A 41 37.24 -11.54 5.71
CA GLU A 41 36.13 -12.15 6.45
C GLU A 41 35.73 -11.30 7.67
N LEU A 42 34.42 -11.16 7.95
CA LEU A 42 33.95 -10.42 9.13
C LEU A 42 34.32 -11.19 10.41
N GLN A 43 34.99 -10.51 11.34
CA GLN A 43 35.30 -11.04 12.67
C GLN A 43 34.22 -10.63 13.68
N ALA A 44 33.79 -11.54 14.54
CA ALA A 44 32.83 -11.23 15.59
C ALA A 44 33.45 -10.24 16.59
N LEU A 45 32.82 -9.08 16.74
CA LEU A 45 33.21 -8.10 17.76
C LEU A 45 32.70 -8.52 19.14
N PRO A 46 33.36 -8.10 20.25
CA PRO A 46 32.92 -8.38 21.62
C PRO A 46 31.46 -8.00 21.87
N HIS A 47 30.82 -8.65 22.84
CA HIS A 47 29.45 -8.33 23.23
C HIS A 47 29.36 -6.97 23.95
N LEU A 48 28.32 -6.19 23.65
CA LEU A 48 28.08 -4.89 24.28
C LEU A 48 27.85 -5.00 25.78
N LYS A 49 27.22 -6.09 26.23
CA LYS A 49 26.93 -6.36 27.66
C LYS A 49 28.20 -6.63 28.48
N ASP A 50 29.22 -7.19 27.87
CA ASP A 50 30.46 -7.61 28.53
C ASP A 50 31.54 -6.51 28.49
N THR A 51 31.24 -5.38 27.83
CA THR A 51 32.18 -4.26 27.64
C THR A 51 31.94 -3.18 28.69
N ALA A 52 33.03 -2.56 29.18
CA ALA A 52 32.97 -1.47 30.15
C ALA A 52 32.13 -0.29 29.61
N PRO A 53 31.32 0.39 30.46
CA PRO A 53 30.43 1.48 30.01
C PRO A 53 31.13 2.62 29.25
N SER A 54 32.41 2.88 29.52
CA SER A 54 33.22 3.88 28.80
C SER A 54 33.44 3.55 27.33
N ASP A 55 33.54 2.26 27.01
CA ASP A 55 33.94 1.78 25.68
C ASP A 55 32.72 1.30 24.87
N GLN A 56 31.55 1.15 25.52
CA GLN A 56 30.32 0.69 24.90
C GLN A 56 29.90 1.56 23.72
N GLN A 57 30.02 2.88 23.82
CA GLN A 57 29.62 3.79 22.74
C GLN A 57 30.53 3.67 21.50
N GLU A 58 31.84 3.49 21.72
CA GLU A 58 32.80 3.27 20.63
C GLU A 58 32.56 1.90 19.98
N LEU A 59 32.34 0.85 20.78
CA LEU A 59 32.03 -0.49 20.29
C LEU A 59 30.70 -0.52 19.52
N PHE A 60 29.68 0.20 19.99
CA PHE A 60 28.41 0.35 19.28
C PHE A 60 28.61 0.97 17.91
N THR A 61 29.44 2.03 17.83
CA THR A 61 29.80 2.66 16.56
C THR A 61 30.54 1.71 15.62
N LYS A 62 31.51 0.94 16.13
CA LYS A 62 32.24 -0.08 15.34
C LYS A 62 31.30 -1.18 14.82
N LYS A 63 30.32 -1.62 15.62
CA LYS A 63 29.30 -2.59 15.21
C LYS A 63 28.38 -2.04 14.12
N LEU A 64 27.95 -0.78 14.21
CA LEU A 64 27.18 -0.11 13.15
C LEU A 64 27.97 -0.04 11.84
N GLN A 65 29.26 0.34 11.90
CA GLN A 65 30.17 0.36 10.76
C GLN A 65 30.33 -1.04 10.14
N GLN A 66 30.46 -2.07 10.97
CA GLN A 66 30.55 -3.46 10.52
C GLN A 66 29.30 -3.91 9.76
N CYS A 67 28.12 -3.51 10.24
CA CYS A 67 26.83 -3.84 9.62
C CYS A 67 26.57 -3.12 8.29
N CYS A 68 27.41 -2.17 7.90
CA CYS A 68 27.33 -1.52 6.58
C CYS A 68 27.83 -2.42 5.44
N ALA A 69 28.51 -3.53 5.75
CA ALA A 69 28.89 -4.51 4.75
C ALA A 69 27.65 -5.25 4.20
N VAL A 70 27.39 -5.13 2.90
CA VAL A 70 26.22 -5.78 2.25
C VAL A 70 26.65 -7.07 1.59
N PHE A 71 25.89 -8.14 1.82
CA PHE A 71 26.18 -9.48 1.30
C PHE A 71 25.24 -9.82 0.14
N ASP A 72 25.76 -10.58 -0.81
CA ASP A 72 24.95 -11.17 -1.88
C ASP A 72 24.26 -12.43 -1.36
N PHE A 73 22.93 -12.43 -1.38
CA PHE A 73 22.10 -13.58 -0.98
C PHE A 73 21.61 -14.41 -2.17
N MET A 74 21.87 -13.98 -3.41
CA MET A 74 21.59 -14.78 -4.61
C MET A 74 22.53 -15.99 -4.71
N ASP A 75 23.71 -15.92 -4.10
CA ASP A 75 24.56 -17.07 -3.79
C ASP A 75 24.38 -17.47 -2.31
N PRO A 76 23.53 -18.47 -2.00
CA PRO A 76 23.19 -18.81 -0.62
C PRO A 76 24.37 -19.41 0.14
N VAL A 77 25.38 -19.96 -0.54
CA VAL A 77 26.52 -20.64 0.10
C VAL A 77 27.73 -19.72 0.28
N SER A 78 27.75 -18.53 -0.33
CA SER A 78 28.84 -17.58 -0.14
C SER A 78 28.76 -16.93 1.24
N ASP A 79 29.93 -16.67 1.84
CA ASP A 79 30.09 -15.83 3.03
C ASP A 79 29.24 -16.24 4.24
N LEU A 80 28.82 -17.51 4.37
CA LEU A 80 27.90 -18.00 5.41
C LEU A 80 28.28 -17.53 6.81
N LYS A 81 29.57 -17.65 7.17
CA LYS A 81 30.08 -17.22 8.47
C LYS A 81 29.98 -15.70 8.65
N SER A 82 30.34 -14.91 7.63
CA SER A 82 30.22 -13.44 7.70
C SER A 82 28.76 -12.96 7.70
N LYS A 83 27.87 -13.65 6.98
CA LYS A 83 26.42 -13.42 7.00
C LYS A 83 25.86 -13.65 8.39
N GLU A 84 26.27 -14.73 9.06
CA GLU A 84 25.82 -15.04 10.42
C GLU A 84 26.38 -14.04 11.46
N VAL A 85 27.65 -13.67 11.34
CA VAL A 85 28.25 -12.62 12.20
C VAL A 85 27.48 -11.31 12.08
N LYS A 86 27.13 -10.87 10.86
CA LYS A 86 26.32 -9.67 10.67
C LYS A 86 24.91 -9.84 11.24
N ARG A 87 24.27 -11.00 11.04
CA ARG A 87 22.93 -11.28 11.58
C ARG A 87 22.92 -11.19 13.11
N ALA A 88 23.87 -11.84 13.77
CA ALA A 88 24.02 -11.80 15.23
C ALA A 88 24.30 -10.38 15.73
N CYS A 89 25.18 -9.65 15.05
CA CYS A 89 25.48 -8.25 15.38
C CYS A 89 24.25 -7.34 15.25
N LEU A 90 23.46 -7.48 14.19
CA LEU A 90 22.23 -6.69 14.00
C LEU A 90 21.20 -6.97 15.11
N ASN A 91 20.99 -8.24 15.48
CA ASN A 91 20.09 -8.59 16.58
C ASN A 91 20.56 -7.98 17.91
N GLU A 92 21.86 -8.06 18.20
CA GLU A 92 22.43 -7.44 19.40
C GLU A 92 22.23 -5.92 19.41
N LEU A 93 22.36 -5.26 18.25
CA LEU A 93 22.11 -3.82 18.12
C LEU A 93 20.64 -3.47 18.40
N VAL A 94 19.68 -4.27 17.91
CA VAL A 94 18.24 -4.10 18.19
C VAL A 94 17.97 -4.24 19.70
N ASP A 95 18.49 -5.29 20.32
CA ASP A 95 18.33 -5.52 21.76
C ASP A 95 18.93 -4.37 22.57
N TYR A 96 20.11 -3.89 22.17
CA TYR A 96 20.83 -2.84 22.89
C TYR A 96 20.08 -1.51 22.89
N ILE A 97 19.55 -1.06 21.73
CA ILE A 97 18.78 0.19 21.64
C ILE A 97 17.41 0.11 22.32
N THR A 98 16.88 -1.10 22.47
CA THR A 98 15.57 -1.35 23.09
C THR A 98 15.69 -1.44 24.60
N ALA A 99 16.72 -2.12 25.10
CA ALA A 99 16.90 -2.37 26.54
C ALA A 99 17.62 -1.25 27.28
N THR A 100 18.50 -0.50 26.60
CA THR A 100 19.38 0.49 27.25
C THR A 100 18.90 1.91 26.99
N ARG A 101 18.74 2.71 28.05
CA ARG A 101 18.41 4.14 27.94
C ARG A 101 19.66 4.99 27.73
N GLY A 102 19.50 6.13 27.06
CA GLY A 102 20.57 7.10 26.83
C GLY A 102 21.58 6.70 25.75
N VAL A 103 21.33 5.64 24.97
CA VAL A 103 22.22 5.17 23.90
C VAL A 103 22.31 6.17 22.73
N LEU A 104 21.23 6.93 22.48
CA LEU A 104 21.10 7.82 21.32
C LEU A 104 21.76 9.19 21.56
N ALA A 105 23.09 9.18 21.74
CA ALA A 105 23.89 10.41 21.76
C ALA A 105 24.04 11.01 20.34
N GLU A 106 24.25 12.34 20.25
CA GLU A 106 24.39 13.05 18.96
C GLU A 106 25.39 12.42 17.97
N PRO A 107 26.61 11.98 18.34
CA PRO A 107 27.57 11.43 17.37
C PRO A 107 27.14 10.10 16.75
N VAL A 108 26.13 9.42 17.33
CA VAL A 108 25.71 8.10 16.86
C VAL A 108 24.65 8.18 15.76
N TYR A 109 23.89 9.28 15.68
CA TYR A 109 22.88 9.51 14.63
C TYR A 109 23.42 9.34 13.20
N PRO A 110 24.55 9.95 12.79
CA PRO A 110 25.08 9.77 11.44
C PRO A 110 25.42 8.29 11.15
N GLU A 111 25.97 7.57 12.11
CA GLU A 111 26.39 6.17 11.93
C GLU A 111 25.18 5.24 11.80
N ILE A 112 24.12 5.48 12.58
CA ILE A 112 22.85 4.77 12.46
C ILE A 112 22.24 5.01 11.08
N VAL A 113 22.08 6.28 10.68
CA VAL A 113 21.43 6.62 9.40
C VAL A 113 22.25 6.10 8.22
N ARG A 114 23.59 6.15 8.30
CA ARG A 114 24.49 5.58 7.29
C ARG A 114 24.34 4.06 7.21
N MET A 115 24.28 3.35 8.34
CA MET A 115 24.08 1.91 8.37
C MET A 115 22.74 1.52 7.73
N ILE A 116 21.67 2.24 8.07
CA ILE A 116 20.34 2.00 7.47
C ILE A 116 20.40 2.25 5.96
N ALA A 117 20.87 3.43 5.54
CA ALA A 117 20.93 3.84 4.14
C ALA A 117 21.74 2.87 3.26
N CYS A 118 22.91 2.42 3.72
CA CYS A 118 23.74 1.46 3.01
C CYS A 118 23.13 0.06 2.91
N ASN A 119 22.09 -0.26 3.67
CA ASN A 119 21.44 -1.57 3.60
C ASN A 119 20.13 -1.51 2.81
N ILE A 120 19.30 -0.50 3.03
CA ILE A 120 17.94 -0.45 2.44
C ILE A 120 17.93 0.19 1.05
N PHE A 121 18.73 1.24 0.81
CA PHE A 121 18.66 1.99 -0.45
C PHE A 121 19.42 1.27 -1.56
N ARG A 122 18.64 0.57 -2.39
CA ARG A 122 19.12 -0.18 -3.54
C ARG A 122 18.19 0.04 -4.72
N THR A 123 18.70 -0.19 -5.92
CA THR A 123 17.85 -0.28 -7.10
C THR A 123 17.07 -1.59 -7.02
N LEU A 124 15.75 -1.51 -7.08
CA LEU A 124 14.89 -2.69 -7.11
C LEU A 124 15.12 -3.47 -8.42
N PRO A 125 14.99 -4.81 -8.40
CA PRO A 125 15.07 -5.62 -9.61
C PRO A 125 14.07 -5.11 -10.67
N PRO A 126 14.44 -5.10 -11.96
CA PRO A 126 13.50 -4.74 -13.00
C PRO A 126 12.33 -5.75 -13.02
N ASN A 127 11.13 -5.25 -13.27
CA ASN A 127 9.97 -6.11 -13.47
C ASN A 127 10.05 -6.72 -14.88
N ASP A 128 10.57 -7.94 -14.97
CA ASP A 128 10.92 -8.60 -16.23
C ASP A 128 9.72 -9.26 -16.94
N ASN A 129 8.51 -9.24 -16.33
CA ASN A 129 7.32 -9.90 -16.87
C ASN A 129 6.21 -8.89 -17.28
N PRO A 130 6.05 -8.58 -18.57
CA PRO A 130 4.99 -7.70 -19.07
C PRO A 130 3.57 -8.26 -18.93
N GLU A 131 3.43 -9.57 -18.73
CA GLU A 131 2.15 -10.26 -18.54
C GLU A 131 1.84 -10.48 -17.05
N PHE A 132 2.66 -9.93 -16.13
CA PHE A 132 2.46 -10.09 -14.70
C PHE A 132 1.10 -9.53 -14.30
N ASP A 133 0.26 -10.38 -13.72
CA ASP A 133 -0.99 -10.00 -13.09
C ASP A 133 -0.78 -9.88 -11.58
N PRO A 134 -0.76 -8.67 -11.01
CA PRO A 134 -0.58 -8.48 -9.58
C PRO A 134 -1.66 -9.14 -8.70
N GLU A 135 -2.81 -9.52 -9.28
CA GLU A 135 -3.87 -10.25 -8.57
C GLU A 135 -3.65 -11.77 -8.56
N GLU A 136 -3.01 -12.33 -9.58
CA GLU A 136 -2.88 -13.79 -9.76
C GLU A 136 -1.47 -14.32 -9.48
N ASP A 137 -0.43 -13.52 -9.76
CA ASP A 137 0.96 -13.96 -9.68
C ASP A 137 1.57 -13.83 -8.27
N GLU A 138 2.40 -14.79 -7.89
CA GLU A 138 3.13 -14.75 -6.62
C GLU A 138 4.22 -13.66 -6.64
N PRO A 139 4.32 -12.81 -5.60
CA PRO A 139 5.31 -11.74 -5.55
C PRO A 139 6.73 -12.28 -5.38
N THR A 140 7.70 -11.64 -6.02
CA THR A 140 9.12 -11.99 -5.83
C THR A 140 9.57 -11.56 -4.43
N LEU A 141 10.00 -12.54 -3.62
CA LEU A 141 10.54 -12.28 -2.28
C LEU A 141 12.00 -11.81 -2.34
N GLU A 142 12.37 -10.86 -1.48
CA GLU A 142 13.73 -10.35 -1.39
C GLU A 142 14.67 -11.39 -0.76
N ALA A 143 15.71 -11.80 -1.49
CA ALA A 143 16.68 -12.81 -1.02
C ALA A 143 17.47 -12.34 0.22
N SER A 144 17.72 -11.04 0.33
CA SER A 144 18.48 -10.42 1.43
C SER A 144 17.64 -10.19 2.71
N TRP A 145 16.39 -10.67 2.72
CA TRP A 145 15.44 -10.49 3.82
C TRP A 145 15.99 -10.86 5.22
N PRO A 146 16.78 -11.93 5.42
CA PRO A 146 17.32 -12.27 6.73
C PRO A 146 18.16 -11.16 7.40
N HIS A 147 18.75 -10.26 6.61
CA HIS A 147 19.42 -9.06 7.14
C HIS A 147 18.50 -7.84 7.10
N LEU A 148 17.77 -7.64 5.99
CA LEU A 148 16.92 -6.45 5.82
C LEU A 148 15.81 -6.36 6.85
N GLN A 149 15.18 -7.47 7.21
CA GLN A 149 14.17 -7.50 8.27
C GLN A 149 14.69 -6.87 9.56
N ILE A 150 15.90 -7.25 9.99
CA ILE A 150 16.51 -6.78 11.23
C ILE A 150 16.92 -5.31 11.10
N VAL A 151 17.36 -4.86 9.92
CA VAL A 151 17.67 -3.44 9.68
C VAL A 151 16.40 -2.58 9.75
N TYR A 152 15.28 -3.04 9.17
CA TYR A 152 13.99 -2.35 9.29
C TYR A 152 13.47 -2.33 10.72
N GLU A 153 13.59 -3.44 11.43
CA GLU A 153 13.24 -3.51 12.85
C GLU A 153 14.09 -2.54 13.69
N PHE A 154 15.40 -2.54 13.48
CA PHE A 154 16.32 -1.60 14.12
C PHE A 154 15.93 -0.16 13.82
N PHE A 155 15.62 0.17 12.56
CA PHE A 155 15.21 1.50 12.16
C PHE A 155 13.91 1.93 12.87
N LEU A 156 12.94 1.02 12.94
CA LEU A 156 11.68 1.30 13.61
C LEU A 156 11.89 1.52 15.12
N ARG A 157 12.65 0.66 15.80
CA ARG A 157 13.02 0.83 17.22
C ARG A 157 13.77 2.14 17.46
N PHE A 158 14.69 2.51 16.57
CA PHE A 158 15.40 3.79 16.63
C PHE A 158 14.45 4.99 16.56
N LEU A 159 13.49 4.97 15.63
CA LEU A 159 12.50 6.03 15.49
C LEU A 159 11.50 6.06 16.65
N GLU A 160 11.12 4.91 17.20
CA GLU A 160 10.15 4.77 18.30
C GLU A 160 10.74 4.99 19.69
N SER A 161 12.07 4.99 19.81
CA SER A 161 12.75 5.21 21.08
C SER A 161 12.31 6.53 21.74
N PRO A 162 12.03 6.51 23.06
CA PRO A 162 11.68 7.73 23.80
C PRO A 162 12.84 8.73 23.87
N ASP A 163 14.08 8.26 23.74
CA ASP A 163 15.29 9.09 23.74
C ASP A 163 15.59 9.70 22.36
N PHE A 164 14.77 9.41 21.34
CA PHE A 164 14.96 9.91 19.99
C PHE A 164 14.71 11.43 19.91
N GLN A 165 15.70 12.16 19.38
CA GLN A 165 15.64 13.61 19.21
C GLN A 165 15.58 14.00 17.72
N PRO A 166 14.42 14.49 17.22
CA PRO A 166 14.28 14.90 15.82
C PRO A 166 15.25 16.02 15.40
N SER A 167 15.69 16.87 16.34
CA SER A 167 16.64 17.96 16.12
C SER A 167 18.02 17.48 15.65
N HIS A 168 18.48 16.32 16.13
CA HIS A 168 19.75 15.72 15.74
C HIS A 168 19.60 14.92 14.45
N ALA A 169 18.50 14.16 14.31
CA ALA A 169 18.24 13.33 13.15
C ALA A 169 17.95 14.12 11.86
N LYS A 170 17.34 15.32 11.94
CA LYS A 170 16.96 16.11 10.74
C LYS A 170 18.13 16.51 9.84
N LYS A 171 19.37 16.46 10.35
CA LYS A 171 20.58 16.73 9.56
C LYS A 171 20.88 15.60 8.57
N PHE A 172 20.36 14.39 8.82
CA PHE A 172 20.67 13.17 8.09
C PHE A 172 19.43 12.55 7.42
N ILE A 173 18.25 12.68 8.05
CA ILE A 173 16.95 12.35 7.46
C ILE A 173 16.43 13.61 6.77
N ASP A 174 16.88 13.83 5.54
CA ASP A 174 16.54 14.98 4.71
C ASP A 174 15.57 14.59 3.57
N GLN A 175 15.32 15.52 2.65
CA GLN A 175 14.46 15.27 1.50
C GLN A 175 14.99 14.18 0.57
N LYS A 176 16.33 14.05 0.44
CA LYS A 176 16.95 13.01 -0.38
C LYS A 176 16.73 11.63 0.24
N PHE A 177 16.92 11.51 1.56
CA PHE A 177 16.64 10.28 2.29
C PHE A 177 15.17 9.84 2.09
N VAL A 178 14.23 10.79 2.23
CA VAL A 178 12.80 10.51 2.03
C VAL A 178 12.50 10.09 0.60
N LEU A 179 13.12 10.72 -0.40
CA LEU A 179 12.91 10.34 -1.80
C LEU A 179 13.37 8.91 -2.07
N GLN A 180 14.57 8.54 -1.63
CA GLN A 180 15.07 7.16 -1.76
C GLN A 180 14.23 6.15 -0.98
N LEU A 181 13.69 6.54 0.18
CA LEU A 181 12.76 5.69 0.94
C LEU A 181 11.43 5.47 0.20
N LEU A 182 10.91 6.50 -0.47
CA LEU A 182 9.69 6.41 -1.27
C LEU A 182 9.86 5.54 -2.51
N GLU A 183 11.04 5.51 -3.12
CA GLU A 183 11.34 4.64 -4.26
C GLU A 183 11.23 3.14 -3.88
N LEU A 184 11.52 2.78 -2.63
CA LEU A 184 11.43 1.39 -2.16
C LEU A 184 9.98 0.89 -1.99
N PHE A 185 8.97 1.77 -1.98
CA PHE A 185 7.57 1.34 -1.93
C PHE A 185 7.15 0.57 -3.19
N ASP A 186 7.94 0.61 -4.26
CA ASP A 186 7.72 -0.21 -5.45
C ASP A 186 8.27 -1.65 -5.31
N SER A 187 8.77 -2.03 -4.13
CA SER A 187 9.21 -3.41 -3.86
C SER A 187 8.07 -4.41 -4.06
N GLU A 188 8.34 -5.52 -4.73
CA GLU A 188 7.38 -6.62 -4.89
C GLU A 188 7.11 -7.34 -3.55
N ASP A 189 8.06 -7.30 -2.61
CA ASP A 189 7.94 -7.97 -1.33
C ASP A 189 6.98 -7.22 -0.38
N PRO A 190 5.79 -7.77 -0.06
CA PRO A 190 4.81 -7.09 0.79
C PRO A 190 5.34 -6.85 2.20
N ARG A 191 6.29 -7.66 2.68
CA ARG A 191 6.87 -7.51 4.01
C ARG A 191 7.71 -6.25 4.08
N GLU A 192 8.45 -5.95 3.02
CA GLU A 192 9.25 -4.72 2.93
C GLU A 192 8.34 -3.49 2.90
N ARG A 193 7.25 -3.54 2.11
CA ARG A 193 6.28 -2.44 2.02
C ARG A 193 5.60 -2.15 3.36
N ASP A 194 5.26 -3.16 4.15
CA ASP A 194 4.64 -2.95 5.47
C ASP A 194 5.59 -2.28 6.48
N PHE A 195 6.88 -2.63 6.46
CA PHE A 195 7.89 -1.90 7.25
C PHE A 195 8.06 -0.46 6.76
N LEU A 196 8.18 -0.26 5.45
CA LEU A 196 8.29 1.07 4.84
C LEU A 196 7.10 1.96 5.21
N LYS A 197 5.88 1.41 5.18
CA LYS A 197 4.65 2.08 5.60
C LYS A 197 4.79 2.65 7.00
N THR A 198 5.16 1.78 7.94
CA THR A 198 5.28 2.15 9.35
C THR A 198 6.40 3.16 9.57
N VAL A 199 7.57 2.95 8.94
CA VAL A 199 8.72 3.86 9.02
C VAL A 199 8.37 5.25 8.47
N LEU A 200 7.78 5.32 7.27
CA LEU A 200 7.41 6.59 6.66
C LEU A 200 6.36 7.33 7.48
N HIS A 201 5.38 6.62 8.05
CA HIS A 201 4.40 7.20 8.95
C HIS A 201 5.06 7.80 10.20
N ARG A 202 6.02 7.11 10.83
CA ARG A 202 6.79 7.65 11.97
C ARG A 202 7.60 8.88 11.59
N ILE A 203 8.26 8.87 10.42
CA ILE A 203 8.99 10.03 9.90
C ILE A 203 8.04 11.21 9.70
N TYR A 204 6.88 11.00 9.05
CA TYR A 204 5.88 12.05 8.85
C TYR A 204 5.39 12.66 10.18
N GLY A 205 5.16 11.81 11.19
CA GLY A 205 4.76 12.22 12.53
C GLY A 205 5.79 13.11 13.22
N LYS A 206 7.06 12.67 13.24
CA LYS A 206 8.16 13.30 14.01
C LYS A 206 8.80 14.51 13.30
N PHE A 207 8.81 14.54 11.97
CA PHE A 207 9.49 15.59 11.19
C PHE A 207 8.50 16.55 10.52
N LEU A 208 8.05 17.57 11.26
CA LEU A 208 7.10 18.57 10.75
C LEU A 208 7.56 19.23 9.44
N GLY A 209 8.87 19.52 9.32
CA GLY A 209 9.46 20.16 8.13
C GLY A 209 9.45 19.31 6.87
N LEU A 210 9.29 17.99 6.98
CA LEU A 210 9.25 17.07 5.83
C LEU A 210 7.83 16.78 5.35
N ARG A 211 6.79 17.14 6.13
CA ARG A 211 5.39 16.78 5.83
C ARG A 211 4.92 17.25 4.46
N ALA A 212 5.19 18.52 4.13
CA ALA A 212 4.80 19.08 2.83
C ALA A 212 5.52 18.39 1.67
N PHE A 213 6.82 18.08 1.84
CA PHE A 213 7.61 17.37 0.85
C PHE A 213 7.09 15.94 0.63
N ILE A 214 6.84 15.19 1.71
CA ILE A 214 6.28 13.82 1.64
C ILE A 214 4.96 13.81 0.88
N ARG A 215 4.00 14.69 1.24
CA ARG A 215 2.72 14.77 0.53
C ARG A 215 2.89 15.10 -0.95
N LYS A 216 3.81 16.01 -1.28
CA LYS A 216 4.11 16.36 -2.68
C LYS A 216 4.69 15.16 -3.45
N GLN A 217 5.60 14.39 -2.86
CA GLN A 217 6.20 13.24 -3.54
C GLN A 217 5.20 12.09 -3.70
N ILE A 218 4.39 11.79 -2.69
CA ILE A 218 3.31 10.79 -2.82
C ILE A 218 2.33 11.21 -3.93
N ASN A 219 1.98 12.50 -4.00
CA ASN A 219 1.16 13.02 -5.09
C ASN A 219 1.81 12.80 -6.46
N ASN A 220 3.10 13.10 -6.62
CA ASN A 220 3.81 12.84 -7.87
C ASN A 220 3.82 11.36 -8.25
N ILE A 221 4.01 10.45 -7.28
CA ILE A 221 3.95 9.01 -7.48
C ILE A 221 2.57 8.60 -8.00
N PHE A 222 1.50 9.07 -7.37
CA PHE A 222 0.14 8.77 -7.81
C PHE A 222 -0.18 9.35 -9.19
N LEU A 223 0.25 10.57 -9.49
CA LEU A 223 0.06 11.14 -10.83
C LEU A 223 0.79 10.32 -11.89
N ARG A 224 2.03 9.92 -11.65
CA ARG A 224 2.79 9.04 -12.55
C ARG A 224 2.11 7.68 -12.72
N PHE A 225 1.64 7.09 -11.63
CA PHE A 225 0.89 5.84 -11.65
C PHE A 225 -0.40 5.94 -12.49
N ILE A 226 -1.20 6.99 -12.29
CA ILE A 226 -2.50 7.15 -12.99
C ILE A 226 -2.33 7.47 -14.47
N TYR A 227 -1.33 8.28 -14.85
CA TYR A 227 -1.25 8.87 -16.18
C TYR A 227 -0.12 8.35 -17.05
N GLU A 228 0.90 7.68 -16.49
CA GLU A 228 2.09 7.25 -17.23
C GLU A 228 2.30 5.74 -17.21
N THR A 229 2.40 5.13 -16.02
CA THR A 229 2.90 3.75 -15.90
C THR A 229 1.80 2.71 -15.70
N GLU A 230 0.69 3.08 -15.03
CA GLU A 230 -0.32 2.14 -14.50
C GLU A 230 0.28 1.00 -13.64
N SER A 231 1.51 1.17 -13.15
CA SER A 231 2.26 0.17 -12.40
C SER A 231 3.02 0.86 -11.26
N PHE A 232 2.72 0.44 -10.04
CA PHE A 232 3.39 0.78 -8.79
C PHE A 232 2.87 -0.16 -7.69
N ASN A 233 3.74 -0.88 -6.98
CA ASN A 233 3.32 -1.93 -6.04
C ASN A 233 2.76 -1.38 -4.72
N GLY A 234 3.24 -0.21 -4.26
CA GLY A 234 2.96 0.33 -2.93
C GLY A 234 1.78 1.30 -2.83
N VAL A 235 0.82 1.28 -3.76
CA VAL A 235 -0.30 2.25 -3.76
C VAL A 235 -1.13 2.12 -2.48
N GLY A 236 -1.46 0.89 -2.07
CA GLY A 236 -2.27 0.62 -0.89
C GLY A 236 -1.62 1.12 0.40
N GLU A 237 -0.34 0.82 0.60
CA GLU A 237 0.40 1.23 1.78
C GLU A 237 0.56 2.75 1.87
N LEU A 238 0.78 3.43 0.73
CA LEU A 238 0.81 4.90 0.70
C LEU A 238 -0.57 5.50 1.04
N LEU A 239 -1.66 4.88 0.58
CA LEU A 239 -3.02 5.29 0.92
C LEU A 239 -3.33 5.08 2.40
N GLU A 240 -2.88 4.00 3.05
CA GLU A 240 -3.06 3.83 4.50
C GLU A 240 -2.42 4.98 5.29
N ILE A 241 -1.19 5.38 4.91
CA ILE A 241 -0.51 6.52 5.55
C ILE A 241 -1.31 7.79 5.30
N LEU A 242 -1.78 8.02 4.07
CA LEU A 242 -2.57 9.18 3.74
C LEU A 242 -3.89 9.22 4.50
N GLY A 243 -4.58 8.10 4.69
CA GLY A 243 -5.80 8.01 5.49
C GLY A 243 -5.57 8.53 6.90
N SER A 244 -4.49 8.10 7.56
CA SER A 244 -4.10 8.62 8.88
C SER A 244 -3.78 10.12 8.85
N ILE A 245 -3.10 10.59 7.79
CA ILE A 245 -2.77 12.01 7.61
C ILE A 245 -4.04 12.87 7.42
N ILE A 246 -4.99 12.40 6.61
CA ILE A 246 -6.25 13.09 6.30
C ILE A 246 -7.11 13.23 7.55
N ASN A 247 -7.20 12.17 8.36
CA ASN A 247 -7.89 12.25 9.64
C ASN A 247 -7.29 13.33 10.57
N GLY A 248 -5.97 13.55 10.48
CA GLY A 248 -5.26 14.62 11.20
C GLY A 248 -5.37 16.04 10.61
N PHE A 249 -6.11 16.26 9.51
CA PHE A 249 -6.24 17.60 8.93
C PHE A 249 -7.02 18.57 9.83
N ALA A 250 -6.50 19.80 9.90
CA ALA A 250 -7.18 20.90 10.56
C ALA A 250 -8.32 21.45 9.69
N LEU A 251 -9.39 21.90 10.33
CA LEU A 251 -10.50 22.59 9.69
C LEU A 251 -10.30 24.11 9.79
N PRO A 252 -10.66 24.89 8.75
CA PRO A 252 -11.19 24.44 7.46
C PRO A 252 -10.14 23.76 6.58
N LEU A 253 -10.57 22.81 5.74
CA LEU A 253 -9.68 22.12 4.81
C LEU A 253 -9.01 23.10 3.83
N LYS A 254 -7.70 22.97 3.68
CA LYS A 254 -6.93 23.76 2.72
C LYS A 254 -7.32 23.42 1.28
N SER A 255 -7.22 24.42 0.39
CA SER A 255 -7.47 24.24 -1.05
C SER A 255 -6.60 23.15 -1.69
N GLU A 256 -5.33 23.02 -1.27
CA GLU A 256 -4.43 21.96 -1.74
C GLU A 256 -4.97 20.55 -1.42
N HIS A 257 -5.64 20.35 -0.28
CA HIS A 257 -6.20 19.05 0.11
C HIS A 257 -7.46 18.73 -0.68
N LYS A 258 -8.32 19.73 -0.94
CA LYS A 258 -9.49 19.58 -1.81
C LYS A 258 -9.08 19.25 -3.25
N GLN A 259 -8.03 19.90 -3.76
CA GLN A 259 -7.45 19.59 -5.07
C GLN A 259 -6.87 18.18 -5.10
N PHE A 260 -6.17 17.74 -4.05
CA PHE A 260 -5.65 16.39 -3.95
C PHE A 260 -6.75 15.32 -4.03
N LEU A 261 -7.85 15.48 -3.30
CA LEU A 261 -9.03 14.61 -3.40
C LEU A 261 -9.52 14.52 -4.86
N MET A 262 -9.84 15.66 -5.48
CA MET A 262 -10.50 15.67 -6.78
C MET A 262 -9.59 15.33 -7.97
N LYS A 263 -8.28 15.62 -7.87
CA LYS A 263 -7.32 15.44 -8.98
C LYS A 263 -6.50 14.16 -8.87
N VAL A 264 -6.47 13.52 -7.69
CA VAL A 264 -5.63 12.35 -7.43
C VAL A 264 -6.46 11.19 -6.92
N LEU A 265 -7.11 11.32 -5.75
CA LEU A 265 -7.87 10.22 -5.15
C LEU A 265 -9.03 9.76 -6.03
N ILE A 266 -9.85 10.68 -6.55
CA ILE A 266 -10.97 10.30 -7.43
C ILE A 266 -10.47 9.62 -8.72
N PRO A 267 -9.46 10.13 -9.45
CA PRO A 267 -8.90 9.43 -10.60
C PRO A 267 -8.23 8.08 -10.31
N LEU A 268 -7.76 7.79 -9.10
CA LEU A 268 -7.18 6.47 -8.74
C LEU A 268 -8.17 5.31 -8.93
N HIS A 269 -9.47 5.56 -8.90
CA HIS A 269 -10.52 4.56 -9.16
C HIS A 269 -10.51 4.03 -10.61
N LYS A 270 -9.79 4.69 -11.53
CA LYS A 270 -9.70 4.23 -12.92
C LYS A 270 -8.73 3.07 -13.11
N ALA A 271 -7.69 2.96 -12.27
CA ALA A 271 -6.59 2.05 -12.54
C ALA A 271 -7.07 0.60 -12.55
N LYS A 272 -6.47 -0.24 -13.40
CA LYS A 272 -6.88 -1.65 -13.58
C LYS A 272 -6.80 -2.42 -12.27
N SER A 273 -5.70 -2.27 -11.53
CA SER A 273 -5.38 -2.88 -10.23
C SER A 273 -6.09 -2.25 -9.02
N LEU A 274 -7.26 -1.62 -9.21
CA LEU A 274 -8.01 -0.99 -8.11
C LEU A 274 -8.31 -1.96 -6.94
N SER A 275 -8.56 -3.22 -7.26
CA SER A 275 -8.82 -4.32 -6.31
C SER A 275 -7.82 -4.36 -5.15
N LEU A 276 -6.54 -4.09 -5.41
CA LEU A 276 -5.43 -4.22 -4.47
C LEU A 276 -5.43 -3.13 -3.39
N TYR A 277 -6.03 -1.98 -3.66
CA TYR A 277 -5.94 -0.79 -2.79
C TYR A 277 -7.27 -0.06 -2.57
N HIS A 278 -8.39 -0.59 -3.09
CA HIS A 278 -9.69 0.05 -3.03
C HIS A 278 -10.15 0.36 -1.60
N ALA A 279 -10.00 -0.57 -0.66
CA ALA A 279 -10.45 -0.38 0.71
C ALA A 279 -9.75 0.83 1.36
N GLN A 280 -8.45 0.97 1.12
CA GLN A 280 -7.63 2.08 1.59
C GLN A 280 -8.02 3.40 0.91
N LEU A 281 -8.36 3.34 -0.38
CA LEU A 281 -8.83 4.50 -1.15
C LEU A 281 -10.20 4.99 -0.67
N ALA A 282 -11.18 4.08 -0.54
CA ALA A 282 -12.51 4.36 -0.03
C ALA A 282 -12.44 4.97 1.36
N TYR A 283 -11.63 4.40 2.26
CA TYR A 283 -11.36 4.99 3.58
C TYR A 283 -10.85 6.44 3.48
N CYS A 284 -9.89 6.73 2.59
CA CYS A 284 -9.40 8.10 2.39
C CYS A 284 -10.50 9.05 1.90
N VAL A 285 -11.37 8.59 0.99
CA VAL A 285 -12.49 9.39 0.45
C VAL A 285 -13.50 9.70 1.54
N VAL A 286 -13.95 8.68 2.30
CA VAL A 286 -14.90 8.85 3.41
C VAL A 286 -14.35 9.81 4.46
N GLN A 287 -13.06 9.68 4.82
CA GLN A 287 -12.40 10.59 5.76
C GLN A 287 -12.40 12.05 5.29
N PHE A 288 -12.31 12.31 3.99
CA PHE A 288 -12.46 13.67 3.46
C PHE A 288 -13.89 14.21 3.63
N LEU A 289 -14.90 13.36 3.43
CA LEU A 289 -16.31 13.75 3.53
C LEU A 289 -16.73 13.99 4.99
N GLU A 290 -16.21 13.21 5.94
CA GLU A 290 -16.39 13.44 7.38
C GLU A 290 -15.83 14.80 7.82
N LYS A 291 -14.75 15.28 7.16
CA LYS A 291 -14.14 16.59 7.45
C LYS A 291 -14.87 17.76 6.79
N ASP A 292 -15.44 17.56 5.61
CA ASP A 292 -16.13 18.60 4.85
C ASP A 292 -17.18 18.00 3.90
N ALA A 293 -18.43 17.92 4.39
CA ALA A 293 -19.56 17.38 3.65
C ALA A 293 -19.91 18.17 2.37
N SER A 294 -19.41 19.40 2.20
CA SER A 294 -19.64 20.17 0.96
C SER A 294 -19.00 19.52 -0.27
N LEU A 295 -18.03 18.62 -0.07
CA LEU A 295 -17.31 17.91 -1.13
C LEU A 295 -18.09 16.72 -1.71
N THR A 296 -19.13 16.24 -1.02
CA THR A 296 -19.83 15.00 -1.37
C THR A 296 -20.43 15.02 -2.77
N GLU A 297 -21.00 16.15 -3.18
CA GLU A 297 -21.60 16.28 -4.51
C GLU A 297 -20.56 16.07 -5.62
N ASP A 298 -19.38 16.69 -5.49
CA ASP A 298 -18.30 16.60 -6.46
C ASP A 298 -17.68 15.19 -6.49
N VAL A 299 -17.50 14.57 -5.31
CA VAL A 299 -16.98 13.21 -5.17
C VAL A 299 -17.90 12.19 -5.84
N ILE A 300 -19.21 12.20 -5.53
CA ILE A 300 -20.16 11.26 -6.12
C ILE A 300 -20.28 11.46 -7.63
N LYS A 301 -20.32 12.71 -8.12
CA LYS A 301 -20.27 12.96 -9.57
C LYS A 301 -18.98 12.44 -10.20
N GLY A 302 -17.85 12.53 -9.49
CA GLY A 302 -16.57 11.97 -9.89
C GLY A 302 -16.59 10.44 -10.01
N LEU A 303 -17.11 9.74 -9.01
CA LEU A 303 -17.26 8.29 -9.01
C LEU A 303 -18.22 7.82 -10.11
N LEU A 304 -19.39 8.46 -10.25
CA LEU A 304 -20.35 8.16 -11.31
C LEU A 304 -19.77 8.40 -12.72
N LYS A 305 -18.87 9.38 -12.87
CA LYS A 305 -18.16 9.63 -14.14
C LYS A 305 -17.18 8.50 -14.47
N PHE A 306 -16.56 7.89 -13.46
CA PHE A 306 -15.60 6.79 -13.62
C PHE A 306 -16.22 5.41 -13.40
N TRP A 307 -17.56 5.32 -13.39
CA TRP A 307 -18.27 4.07 -13.18
C TRP A 307 -17.78 2.96 -14.13
N PRO A 308 -17.33 1.81 -13.60
CA PRO A 308 -16.85 0.70 -14.42
C PRO A 308 -17.96 0.15 -15.31
N LYS A 309 -17.67 -0.08 -16.60
CA LYS A 309 -18.65 -0.63 -17.57
C LYS A 309 -18.31 -2.04 -18.04
N THR A 310 -17.09 -2.48 -17.81
CA THR A 310 -16.52 -3.71 -18.38
C THR A 310 -16.02 -4.68 -17.32
N CYS A 311 -15.94 -4.28 -16.05
CA CYS A 311 -15.42 -5.09 -14.96
C CYS A 311 -16.44 -5.11 -13.81
N SER A 312 -17.16 -6.23 -13.68
CA SER A 312 -18.23 -6.39 -12.69
C SER A 312 -17.71 -6.39 -11.25
N GLN A 313 -16.50 -6.90 -11.01
CA GLN A 313 -15.86 -6.84 -9.69
C GLN A 313 -15.69 -5.38 -9.23
N LYS A 314 -15.20 -4.49 -10.11
CA LYS A 314 -15.10 -3.06 -9.79
C LYS A 314 -16.46 -2.41 -9.58
N GLU A 315 -17.50 -2.82 -10.30
CA GLU A 315 -18.86 -2.31 -10.03
C GLU A 315 -19.31 -2.66 -8.61
N VAL A 316 -19.03 -3.88 -8.14
CA VAL A 316 -19.29 -4.30 -6.75
C VAL A 316 -18.50 -3.44 -5.76
N MET A 317 -17.24 -3.13 -6.06
CA MET A 317 -16.41 -2.26 -5.22
C MET A 317 -16.96 -0.83 -5.14
N PHE A 318 -17.32 -0.22 -6.28
CA PHE A 318 -17.94 1.11 -6.32
C PHE A 318 -19.28 1.15 -5.57
N LEU A 319 -20.09 0.08 -5.67
CA LEU A 319 -21.31 -0.05 -4.87
C LEU A 319 -21.00 -0.17 -3.38
N GLY A 320 -19.89 -0.80 -2.99
CA GLY A 320 -19.44 -0.81 -1.61
C GLY A 320 -19.07 0.58 -1.11
N GLU A 321 -18.21 1.29 -1.84
CA GLU A 321 -17.74 2.63 -1.47
C GLU A 321 -18.89 3.65 -1.40
N ILE A 322 -19.83 3.61 -2.35
CA ILE A 322 -20.99 4.51 -2.31
C ILE A 322 -21.84 4.25 -1.06
N GLU A 323 -22.00 3.00 -0.63
CA GLU A 323 -22.77 2.71 0.58
C GLU A 323 -22.09 3.34 1.80
N GLU A 324 -20.78 3.19 1.95
CA GLU A 324 -20.01 3.82 3.03
C GLU A 324 -20.11 5.36 2.99
N ILE A 325 -20.12 5.96 1.80
CA ILE A 325 -20.34 7.41 1.63
C ILE A 325 -21.75 7.82 2.05
N LEU A 326 -22.76 7.00 1.75
CA LEU A 326 -24.15 7.28 2.13
C LEU A 326 -24.36 7.21 3.64
N ASP A 327 -23.59 6.40 4.36
CA ASP A 327 -23.70 6.32 5.83
C ASP A 327 -23.25 7.62 6.53
N VAL A 328 -22.39 8.43 5.89
CA VAL A 328 -21.87 9.70 6.44
C VAL A 328 -22.45 10.95 5.78
N ILE A 329 -23.35 10.81 4.80
CA ILE A 329 -23.85 11.95 4.03
C ILE A 329 -24.85 12.80 4.81
N GLU A 330 -24.79 14.12 4.62
CA GLU A 330 -25.84 15.02 5.10
C GLU A 330 -27.06 15.01 4.14
N PRO A 331 -28.31 15.07 4.66
CA PRO A 331 -29.52 15.06 3.83
C PRO A 331 -29.55 16.14 2.74
N THR A 332 -28.99 17.32 3.03
CA THR A 332 -28.92 18.45 2.09
C THR A 332 -28.01 18.16 0.88
N GLN A 333 -26.94 17.41 1.07
CA GLN A 333 -26.06 16.97 -0.01
C GLN A 333 -26.69 15.82 -0.78
N PHE A 334 -27.36 14.89 -0.08
CA PHE A 334 -28.06 13.77 -0.69
C PHE A 334 -29.10 14.22 -1.73
N GLN A 335 -29.89 15.25 -1.43
CA GLN A 335 -30.87 15.80 -2.36
C GLN A 335 -30.28 16.19 -3.72
N LYS A 336 -29.02 16.65 -3.76
CA LYS A 336 -28.36 17.09 -5.00
C LYS A 336 -27.88 15.92 -5.86
N ILE A 337 -27.59 14.78 -5.25
CA ILE A 337 -27.00 13.60 -5.90
C ILE A 337 -28.00 12.46 -6.11
N MET A 338 -29.15 12.45 -5.43
CA MET A 338 -30.06 11.31 -5.41
C MET A 338 -30.50 10.88 -6.82
N GLU A 339 -30.85 11.82 -7.70
CA GLU A 339 -31.33 11.48 -9.03
C GLU A 339 -30.29 10.79 -9.91
N PRO A 340 -29.08 11.33 -10.11
CA PRO A 340 -28.05 10.64 -10.88
C PRO A 340 -27.60 9.35 -10.20
N LEU A 341 -27.55 9.30 -8.87
CA LEU A 341 -27.16 8.11 -8.12
C LEU A 341 -28.16 6.96 -8.31
N PHE A 342 -29.44 7.18 -8.04
CA PHE A 342 -30.46 6.14 -8.18
C PHE A 342 -30.66 5.70 -9.63
N ARG A 343 -30.41 6.58 -10.61
CA ARG A 343 -30.40 6.19 -12.02
C ARG A 343 -29.28 5.17 -12.30
N GLN A 344 -28.12 5.33 -11.67
CA GLN A 344 -27.02 4.37 -11.81
C GLN A 344 -27.32 3.08 -11.04
N ILE A 345 -27.79 3.16 -9.79
CA ILE A 345 -28.19 1.99 -9.00
C ILE A 345 -29.24 1.16 -9.76
N ALA A 346 -30.27 1.79 -10.34
CA ALA A 346 -31.29 1.07 -11.11
C ALA A 346 -30.72 0.24 -12.27
N ARG A 347 -29.62 0.69 -12.89
CA ARG A 347 -28.90 -0.09 -13.90
C ARG A 347 -28.17 -1.28 -13.28
N CYS A 348 -27.51 -1.07 -12.13
CA CYS A 348 -26.81 -2.13 -11.40
C CYS A 348 -27.76 -3.23 -10.93
N VAL A 349 -28.93 -2.87 -10.39
CA VAL A 349 -29.96 -3.85 -9.98
C VAL A 349 -30.50 -4.64 -11.19
N SER A 350 -30.52 -4.02 -12.37
CA SER A 350 -30.92 -4.67 -13.63
C SER A 350 -29.75 -5.39 -14.33
N SER A 351 -28.58 -5.46 -13.71
CA SER A 351 -27.39 -6.09 -14.31
C SER A 351 -27.62 -7.59 -14.50
N PRO A 352 -27.16 -8.17 -15.64
CA PRO A 352 -27.16 -9.62 -15.81
C PRO A 352 -26.14 -10.32 -14.90
N HIS A 353 -25.18 -9.58 -14.33
CA HIS A 353 -24.18 -10.14 -13.42
C HIS A 353 -24.73 -10.22 -11.99
N PHE A 354 -24.88 -11.45 -11.48
CA PHE A 354 -25.58 -11.69 -10.22
C PHE A 354 -24.98 -10.92 -9.03
N GLN A 355 -23.65 -10.89 -8.88
CA GLN A 355 -23.01 -10.18 -7.75
C GLN A 355 -23.27 -8.67 -7.78
N VAL A 356 -23.39 -8.06 -8.97
CA VAL A 356 -23.66 -6.62 -9.10
C VAL A 356 -25.11 -6.34 -8.73
N ALA A 357 -26.04 -7.15 -9.24
CA ALA A 357 -27.46 -7.02 -8.94
C ALA A 357 -27.75 -7.24 -7.44
N GLU A 358 -27.19 -8.30 -6.86
CA GLU A 358 -27.31 -8.61 -5.43
C GLU A 358 -26.71 -7.50 -4.55
N ARG A 359 -25.49 -7.05 -4.85
CA ARG A 359 -24.85 -5.95 -4.09
C ARG A 359 -25.66 -4.66 -4.13
N ALA A 360 -26.25 -4.34 -5.28
CA ALA A 360 -27.10 -3.17 -5.43
C ALA A 360 -28.44 -3.33 -4.69
N LEU A 361 -29.02 -4.54 -4.62
CA LEU A 361 -30.25 -4.81 -3.87
C LEU A 361 -30.05 -4.66 -2.35
N TYR A 362 -28.84 -4.94 -1.84
CA TYR A 362 -28.55 -4.80 -0.40
C TYR A 362 -28.70 -3.37 0.13
N TYR A 363 -28.69 -2.35 -0.73
CA TYR A 363 -28.97 -0.97 -0.33
C TYR A 363 -30.36 -0.81 0.32
N TRP A 364 -31.32 -1.68 -0.01
CA TRP A 364 -32.65 -1.68 0.60
C TRP A 364 -32.68 -2.29 2.01
N ASN A 365 -31.57 -2.86 2.47
CA ASN A 365 -31.40 -3.30 3.86
C ASN A 365 -30.66 -2.26 4.71
N ASN A 366 -30.14 -1.18 4.11
CA ASN A 366 -29.46 -0.12 4.83
C ASN A 366 -30.49 0.82 5.50
N ASP A 367 -30.38 0.98 6.81
CA ASP A 367 -31.30 1.79 7.62
C ASP A 367 -31.33 3.26 7.18
N TYR A 368 -30.20 3.83 6.76
CA TYR A 368 -30.13 5.22 6.32
C TYR A 368 -30.91 5.45 5.00
N VAL A 369 -30.83 4.49 4.08
CA VAL A 369 -31.54 4.52 2.79
C VAL A 369 -33.04 4.27 2.95
N THR A 370 -33.43 3.49 3.95
CA THR A 370 -34.84 3.10 4.20
C THR A 370 -35.58 4.07 5.13
N GLN A 371 -34.88 4.96 5.84
CA GLN A 371 -35.51 5.95 6.72
C GLN A 371 -36.52 6.85 5.97
N PRO A 372 -37.72 7.07 6.53
CA PRO A 372 -38.79 7.81 5.87
C PRO A 372 -38.43 9.28 5.58
N GLU A 373 -37.56 9.91 6.37
CA GLU A 373 -37.07 11.29 6.16
C GLU A 373 -36.13 11.40 4.94
N ASN A 374 -35.37 10.34 4.67
CA ASN A 374 -34.54 10.17 3.47
C ASN A 374 -35.30 9.49 2.32
N SER A 375 -36.51 8.97 2.60
CA SER A 375 -37.39 8.46 1.59
C SER A 375 -37.88 9.62 0.70
N PRO A 376 -38.06 9.39 -0.62
CA PRO A 376 -38.55 10.42 -1.55
C PRO A 376 -39.91 11.03 -1.18
N THR A 377 -40.61 10.41 -0.23
CA THR A 377 -41.93 10.78 0.28
C THR A 377 -41.90 11.92 1.31
N ALA A 378 -40.83 12.09 2.09
CA ALA A 378 -40.77 13.13 3.14
C ALA A 378 -40.23 14.49 2.66
N MET A 379 -39.50 14.53 1.54
CA MET A 379 -38.82 15.74 1.06
C MET A 379 -39.65 16.64 0.13
N GLY A 380 -40.98 16.52 0.08
CA GLY A 380 -41.87 17.57 -0.46
C GLY A 380 -41.57 18.10 -1.87
N ILE A 381 -41.31 17.23 -2.86
CA ILE A 381 -41.10 17.63 -4.27
C ILE A 381 -42.13 16.95 -5.19
N GLU A 382 -42.74 17.78 -6.04
CA GLU A 382 -43.93 17.51 -6.87
C GLU A 382 -43.85 16.26 -7.79
N PRO A 383 -44.99 15.59 -8.03
CA PRO A 383 -45.08 14.36 -8.82
C PRO A 383 -45.06 14.65 -10.33
N GLY A 384 -43.88 14.73 -10.94
CA GLY A 384 -43.79 14.91 -12.41
C GLY A 384 -42.49 14.48 -13.08
N THR A 385 -41.37 14.45 -12.36
CA THR A 385 -40.03 14.34 -12.99
C THR A 385 -39.29 13.12 -12.46
N SER A 386 -38.95 12.17 -13.35
CA SER A 386 -38.04 11.02 -13.14
C SER A 386 -38.34 10.00 -12.01
N ARG A 387 -39.10 10.37 -10.95
CA ARG A 387 -39.42 9.56 -9.77
C ARG A 387 -40.37 8.40 -10.07
N PHE A 388 -41.33 8.57 -10.97
CA PHE A 388 -42.30 7.52 -11.31
C PHE A 388 -41.65 6.38 -12.11
N GLN A 389 -40.70 6.70 -13.00
CA GLN A 389 -39.92 5.70 -13.73
C GLN A 389 -38.91 5.00 -12.83
N ILE A 390 -38.24 5.72 -11.92
CA ILE A 390 -37.33 5.13 -10.94
C ILE A 390 -38.12 4.24 -9.97
N ARG A 391 -39.23 4.72 -9.38
CA ARG A 391 -40.10 3.90 -8.51
C ARG A 391 -40.72 2.72 -9.26
N GLN A 392 -41.18 2.87 -10.51
CA GLN A 392 -41.66 1.72 -11.29
C GLN A 392 -40.54 0.73 -11.64
N THR A 393 -39.33 1.19 -11.93
CA THR A 393 -38.18 0.31 -12.23
C THR A 393 -37.74 -0.38 -10.97
N LEU A 394 -37.54 0.34 -9.87
CA LEU A 394 -37.20 -0.19 -8.55
C LEU A 394 -38.28 -1.13 -8.01
N TYR A 395 -39.56 -0.83 -8.21
CA TYR A 395 -40.67 -1.69 -7.77
C TYR A 395 -40.84 -2.91 -8.69
N ARG A 396 -40.66 -2.78 -10.02
CA ARG A 396 -40.62 -3.92 -10.95
C ARG A 396 -39.43 -4.83 -10.70
N VAL A 397 -38.29 -4.25 -10.32
CA VAL A 397 -37.06 -4.99 -10.05
C VAL A 397 -37.08 -5.59 -8.64
N ALA A 398 -37.62 -4.91 -7.63
CA ALA A 398 -37.88 -5.49 -6.30
C ALA A 398 -38.92 -6.62 -6.36
N ILE A 399 -39.96 -6.51 -7.20
CA ILE A 399 -40.90 -7.61 -7.47
C ILE A 399 -40.19 -8.76 -8.17
N LYS A 400 -39.34 -8.50 -9.18
CA LYS A 400 -38.54 -9.55 -9.83
C LYS A 400 -37.55 -10.22 -8.87
N ALA A 401 -36.86 -9.45 -8.04
CA ALA A 401 -35.88 -9.95 -7.06
C ALA A 401 -36.56 -10.77 -5.94
N SER A 402 -37.74 -10.34 -5.47
CA SER A 402 -38.60 -11.10 -4.55
C SER A 402 -39.01 -12.46 -5.12
N SER A 403 -39.28 -12.55 -6.43
CA SER A 403 -39.53 -13.84 -7.09
C SER A 403 -38.28 -14.72 -7.26
N TYR A 404 -37.07 -14.16 -7.31
CA TYR A 404 -35.82 -14.94 -7.36
C TYR A 404 -35.37 -15.43 -5.97
N SER A 405 -35.57 -14.64 -4.90
CA SER A 405 -35.25 -15.04 -3.52
C SER A 405 -36.13 -16.17 -2.98
N LYS A 406 -37.29 -16.45 -3.59
CA LYS A 406 -38.16 -17.58 -3.24
C LYS A 406 -37.87 -18.86 -4.03
N ALA A 407 -36.88 -18.83 -4.92
CA ALA A 407 -36.55 -19.94 -5.82
C ALA A 407 -35.16 -20.56 -5.56
N VAL A 408 -34.56 -20.28 -4.40
CA VAL A 408 -33.34 -20.95 -3.88
C VAL A 408 -33.70 -21.73 -2.62
#